data_AF-A0A7J5EZV0-F1
#
_entry.id   AF-A0A7J5EZV0-F1
#
_cell.length_a   1.000
_cell.length_b   1.000
_cell.length_c   1.000
_cell.angle_alpha   90.00
_cell.angle_beta   90.00
_cell.angle_gamma   90.00
#
_symmetry.space_group_name_H-M   'P 1'
#
loop_
_entity.id
_entity.type
_entity.pdbx_description
1 polymer ?
#
loop_
_entity_poly.entity_id
_entity_poly.type
_entity_poly.pdbx_seq_one_letter_code
_entity_poly.pdbx_strand_id
1 'polypeptide(L)'
;MKDARFHGTTDPMPGLALAEIVPAAARARALIARSKTHAALANDFPRVNGAAEMLDGLQYHFENYARHRQAMAPHDDAVLAHQRALVVDGSMAEPMARAVSETLEAAAEPLRGARHEVIAYLNVLGRYYYFARGLQPAFTRVVELLPIRHKVTAHRSIDMPKGESDNLRDIQAMALTTLAGHMYSFPGGRAELSFQVKVGDAPATGGFGDFIDICLERDHDVVSAECYAVLEVLLR
;
A
#
# COMPACT_ATOMS: atom_id res chain seq x y z
N MET A 1 30.23 -29.06 1.32
CA MET A 1 28.82 -29.36 1.03
C MET A 1 28.10 -28.02 0.92
N LYS A 2 27.46 -27.68 -0.21
CA LYS A 2 26.64 -26.46 -0.28
C LYS A 2 25.41 -26.71 0.58
N ASP A 3 25.20 -25.91 1.61
CA ASP A 3 24.00 -26.01 2.44
C ASP A 3 22.77 -25.70 1.57
N ALA A 4 21.87 -26.67 1.46
CA ALA A 4 20.68 -26.58 0.60
C ALA A 4 19.78 -25.38 0.97
N ARG A 5 19.87 -24.90 2.21
CA ARG A 5 19.14 -23.71 2.68
C ARG A 5 19.55 -22.42 1.97
N PHE A 6 20.77 -22.37 1.43
CA PHE A 6 21.29 -21.20 0.72
C PHE A 6 21.20 -21.34 -0.80
N HIS A 7 20.53 -22.37 -1.32
CA HIS A 7 20.30 -22.48 -2.75
C HIS A 7 19.49 -21.28 -3.25
N GLY A 8 20.01 -20.56 -4.24
CA GLY A 8 19.39 -19.32 -4.75
C GLY A 8 19.76 -18.03 -4.00
N THR A 9 20.56 -18.07 -2.94
CA THR A 9 21.03 -16.86 -2.21
C THR A 9 22.30 -16.26 -2.83
N THR A 10 22.29 -16.05 -4.14
CA THR A 10 23.33 -15.22 -4.78
C THR A 10 23.05 -13.77 -4.42
N ASP A 11 24.09 -13.02 -4.05
CA ASP A 11 23.94 -11.58 -3.83
C ASP A 11 23.49 -10.94 -5.16
N PRO A 12 22.30 -10.32 -5.23
CA PRO A 12 21.80 -9.74 -6.47
C PRO A 12 22.59 -8.50 -6.89
N MET A 13 23.35 -7.88 -5.97
CA MET A 13 24.02 -6.59 -6.17
C MET A 13 25.46 -6.62 -5.59
N PRO A 14 26.35 -7.52 -6.08
CA PRO A 14 27.68 -7.66 -5.53
C PRO A 14 28.50 -6.38 -5.69
N GLY A 15 29.23 -6.00 -4.64
CA GLY A 15 30.12 -4.83 -4.64
C GLY A 15 29.47 -3.49 -4.26
N LEU A 16 28.15 -3.39 -4.25
CA LEU A 16 27.44 -2.21 -3.72
C LEU A 16 27.30 -2.30 -2.19
N ALA A 17 27.48 -1.20 -1.46
CA ALA A 17 27.17 -1.18 -0.04
C ALA A 17 25.66 -1.36 0.19
N LEU A 18 25.26 -2.00 1.29
CA LEU A 18 23.83 -2.28 1.55
C LEU A 18 22.99 -0.98 1.52
N ALA A 19 23.50 0.12 2.06
CA ALA A 19 22.82 1.41 2.06
C ALA A 19 22.55 1.99 0.65
N GLU A 20 23.32 1.58 -0.36
CA GLU A 20 23.20 2.04 -1.74
C GLU A 20 22.20 1.21 -2.56
N ILE A 21 21.81 0.04 -2.06
CA ILE A 21 20.88 -0.84 -2.78
C ILE A 21 19.46 -0.32 -2.61
N VAL A 22 18.82 -0.04 -3.74
CA VAL A 22 17.38 0.24 -3.87
C VAL A 22 16.78 -0.71 -4.90
N PRO A 23 15.53 -1.19 -4.70
CA PRO A 23 14.65 -0.94 -3.56
C PRO A 23 15.04 -1.73 -2.29
N ALA A 24 14.34 -1.48 -1.17
CA ALA A 24 14.60 -2.16 0.11
C ALA A 24 14.45 -3.70 0.02
N ALA A 25 13.59 -4.20 -0.86
CA ALA A 25 13.46 -5.62 -1.16
C ALA A 25 14.77 -6.24 -1.72
N ALA A 26 15.39 -5.59 -2.70
CA ALA A 26 16.70 -6.00 -3.22
C ALA A 26 17.78 -5.93 -2.14
N ARG A 27 17.74 -4.88 -1.30
CA ARG A 27 18.64 -4.72 -0.15
C ARG A 27 18.49 -5.85 0.87
N ALA A 28 17.28 -6.30 1.15
CA ALA A 28 17.00 -7.46 2.01
C ALA A 28 17.61 -8.76 1.47
N ARG A 29 17.47 -9.01 0.16
CA ARG A 29 18.07 -10.18 -0.49
C ARG A 29 19.60 -10.15 -0.44
N ALA A 30 20.20 -8.98 -0.69
CA ALA A 30 21.64 -8.78 -0.54
C ALA A 30 22.10 -8.99 0.91
N LEU A 31 21.36 -8.47 1.90
CA LEU A 31 21.65 -8.67 3.32
C LEU A 31 21.69 -10.17 3.68
N ILE A 32 20.66 -10.93 3.30
CA ILE A 32 20.62 -12.39 3.57
C ILE A 32 21.77 -13.12 2.87
N ALA A 33 22.04 -12.80 1.60
CA ALA A 33 23.10 -13.42 0.82
C ALA A 33 24.51 -13.14 1.39
N ARG A 34 24.71 -11.97 2.02
CA ARG A 34 25.97 -11.57 2.66
C ARG A 34 26.11 -12.08 4.10
N SER A 35 24.99 -12.35 4.78
CA SER A 35 24.96 -12.83 6.16
C SER A 35 24.99 -14.36 6.30
N LYS A 36 25.47 -15.12 5.29
CA LYS A 36 25.44 -16.60 5.25
C LYS A 36 26.03 -17.31 6.46
N THR A 37 26.98 -16.68 7.16
CA THR A 37 27.62 -17.22 8.37
C THR A 37 26.89 -16.82 9.66
N HIS A 38 25.83 -16.03 9.58
CA HIS A 38 25.09 -15.55 10.74
C HIS A 38 24.31 -16.70 11.41
N ALA A 39 24.41 -16.82 12.73
CA ALA A 39 23.77 -17.91 13.48
C ALA A 39 22.24 -17.94 13.29
N ALA A 40 21.60 -16.77 13.13
CA ALA A 40 20.16 -16.69 12.87
C ALA A 40 19.76 -17.37 11.54
N LEU A 41 20.60 -17.34 10.50
CA LEU A 41 20.31 -18.09 9.27
C LEU A 41 20.50 -19.60 9.45
N ALA A 42 21.31 -20.04 10.41
CA ALA A 42 21.44 -21.45 10.74
C ALA A 42 20.26 -21.98 11.58
N ASN A 43 19.67 -21.12 12.42
CA ASN A 43 18.69 -21.55 13.43
C ASN A 43 17.24 -21.12 13.10
N ASP A 44 17.05 -20.05 12.33
CA ASP A 44 15.75 -19.43 12.08
C ASP A 44 15.60 -18.90 10.63
N PHE A 45 16.20 -19.63 9.66
CA PHE A 45 16.10 -19.31 8.24
C PHE A 45 14.66 -19.08 7.75
N PRO A 46 13.66 -19.92 8.11
CA PRO A 46 12.29 -19.73 7.62
C PRO A 46 11.71 -18.36 8.00
N ARG A 47 12.02 -17.88 9.21
CA ARG A 47 11.56 -16.56 9.66
C ARG A 47 12.24 -15.44 8.89
N VAL A 48 13.57 -15.48 8.75
CA VAL A 48 14.32 -14.47 7.98
C VAL A 48 13.87 -14.45 6.51
N ASN A 49 13.76 -15.62 5.88
CA ASN A 49 13.33 -15.70 4.48
C ASN A 49 11.88 -15.27 4.30
N GLY A 50 10.97 -15.64 5.20
CA GLY A 50 9.58 -15.22 5.15
C GLY A 50 9.41 -13.69 5.26
N ALA A 51 10.21 -13.04 6.10
CA ALA A 51 10.26 -11.57 6.17
C ALA A 51 10.72 -10.95 4.84
N ALA A 52 11.77 -11.49 4.22
CA ALA A 52 12.23 -11.02 2.92
C ALA A 52 11.22 -11.27 1.79
N GLU A 53 10.55 -12.43 1.76
CA GLU A 53 9.51 -12.74 0.78
C GLU A 53 8.30 -11.80 0.88
N MET A 54 7.89 -11.44 2.10
CA MET A 54 6.82 -10.45 2.27
C MET A 54 7.27 -9.06 1.84
N LEU A 55 8.53 -8.68 2.05
CA LEU A 55 9.07 -7.41 1.55
C LEU A 55 9.14 -7.39 0.01
N ASP A 56 9.52 -8.50 -0.63
CA ASP A 56 9.42 -8.64 -2.09
C ASP A 56 7.96 -8.53 -2.57
N GLY A 57 7.01 -9.09 -1.82
CA GLY A 57 5.58 -8.95 -2.10
C GLY A 57 5.10 -7.49 -2.06
N LEU A 58 5.57 -6.70 -1.08
CA LEU A 58 5.28 -5.26 -1.03
C LEU A 58 5.85 -4.54 -2.25
N GLN A 59 7.10 -4.83 -2.62
CA GLN A 59 7.74 -4.26 -3.81
C GLN A 59 7.00 -4.60 -5.10
N TYR A 60 6.64 -5.88 -5.27
CA TYR A 60 5.90 -6.37 -6.43
C TYR A 60 4.58 -5.62 -6.65
N HIS A 61 3.77 -5.50 -5.60
CA HIS A 61 2.49 -4.79 -5.69
C HIS A 61 2.68 -3.29 -5.92
N PHE A 62 3.72 -2.68 -5.36
CA PHE A 62 4.06 -1.29 -5.66
C PHE A 62 4.47 -1.06 -7.12
N GLU A 63 5.26 -1.96 -7.71
CA GLU A 63 5.68 -1.85 -9.12
C GLU A 63 4.50 -2.05 -10.08
N ASN A 64 3.59 -2.98 -9.80
CA ASN A 64 2.34 -3.12 -10.55
C ASN A 64 1.48 -1.86 -10.42
N TYR A 65 1.31 -1.35 -9.20
CA TYR A 65 0.61 -0.10 -8.94
C TYR A 65 1.22 1.06 -9.75
N ALA A 66 2.54 1.22 -9.74
CA ALA A 66 3.25 2.28 -10.46
C ALA A 66 3.03 2.17 -11.98
N ARG A 67 3.00 0.95 -12.54
CA ARG A 67 2.66 0.73 -13.96
C ARG A 67 1.24 1.18 -14.28
N HIS A 68 0.26 0.83 -13.44
CA HIS A 68 -1.12 1.31 -13.62
C HIS A 68 -1.22 2.83 -13.48
N ARG A 69 -0.54 3.41 -12.49
CA ARG A 69 -0.48 4.85 -12.27
C ARG A 69 0.12 5.60 -13.45
N GLN A 70 1.18 5.06 -14.06
CA GLN A 70 1.79 5.61 -15.27
C GLN A 70 0.82 5.59 -16.46
N ALA A 71 0.06 4.51 -16.64
CA ALA A 71 -0.98 4.43 -17.66
C ALA A 71 -2.14 5.41 -17.41
N MET A 72 -2.42 5.76 -16.15
CA MET A 72 -3.40 6.79 -15.79
C MET A 72 -2.93 8.22 -16.03
N ALA A 73 -1.62 8.49 -15.92
CA ALA A 73 -1.06 9.84 -15.87
C ALA A 73 -1.55 10.80 -16.98
N PRO A 74 -1.72 10.37 -18.25
CA PRO A 74 -2.27 11.24 -19.31
C PRO A 74 -3.70 11.74 -19.05
N HIS A 75 -4.43 11.12 -18.12
CA HIS A 75 -5.82 11.39 -17.80
C HIS A 75 -6.01 12.14 -16.47
N ASP A 76 -4.93 12.46 -15.76
CA ASP A 76 -4.95 13.05 -14.42
C ASP A 76 -5.81 14.34 -14.36
N ASP A 77 -5.62 15.26 -15.30
CA ASP A 77 -6.34 16.54 -15.34
C ASP A 77 -7.85 16.35 -15.52
N ALA A 78 -8.25 15.39 -16.36
CA ALA A 78 -9.65 15.08 -16.59
C ALA A 78 -10.30 14.40 -15.39
N VAL A 79 -9.59 13.49 -14.72
CA VAL A 79 -10.05 12.85 -13.48
C VAL A 79 -10.21 13.90 -12.37
N LEU A 80 -9.24 14.82 -12.23
CA LEU A 80 -9.32 15.92 -11.27
C LEU A 80 -10.48 16.87 -11.58
N ALA A 81 -10.68 17.23 -12.85
CA ALA A 81 -11.80 18.07 -13.28
C ALA A 81 -13.15 17.41 -12.95
N HIS A 82 -13.28 16.11 -13.21
CA HIS A 82 -14.47 15.35 -12.85
C HIS A 82 -14.73 15.35 -11.35
N GLN A 83 -13.71 15.02 -10.55
CA GLN A 83 -13.82 14.99 -9.09
C GLN A 83 -14.21 16.36 -8.53
N ARG A 84 -13.66 17.47 -9.07
CA ARG A 84 -14.05 18.83 -8.68
C ARG A 84 -15.51 19.14 -9.02
N ALA A 85 -15.97 18.74 -10.20
CA ALA A 85 -17.34 19.02 -10.63
C ALA A 85 -18.39 18.27 -9.78
N LEU A 86 -18.07 17.05 -9.32
CA LEU A 86 -18.91 16.32 -8.37
C LEU A 86 -19.03 17.02 -7.00
N VAL A 87 -18.01 17.75 -6.57
CA VAL A 87 -17.97 18.42 -5.27
C VAL A 87 -18.65 19.79 -5.28
N VAL A 88 -18.54 20.56 -6.37
CA VAL A 88 -18.92 21.98 -6.37
C VAL A 88 -20.40 22.22 -6.67
N ASP A 89 -21.02 21.50 -7.61
CA ASP A 89 -22.34 21.93 -8.14
C ASP A 89 -23.39 20.81 -8.24
N GLY A 90 -23.02 19.54 -8.04
CA GLY A 90 -23.93 18.41 -8.28
C GLY A 90 -24.48 18.33 -9.73
N SER A 91 -24.05 19.23 -10.62
CA SER A 91 -24.44 19.30 -12.02
C SER A 91 -23.20 19.58 -12.88
N MET A 92 -23.00 18.76 -13.91
CA MET A 92 -21.99 18.98 -14.95
C MET A 92 -22.71 19.43 -16.23
N ALA A 93 -22.19 20.47 -16.89
CA ALA A 93 -22.64 20.80 -18.24
C ALA A 93 -22.44 19.59 -19.19
N GLU A 94 -23.44 19.28 -20.01
CA GLU A 94 -23.53 18.04 -20.81
C GLU A 94 -22.30 17.74 -21.70
N PRO A 95 -21.68 18.73 -22.38
CA PRO A 95 -20.46 18.51 -23.17
C PRO A 95 -19.25 18.17 -22.30
N MET A 96 -19.16 18.76 -21.10
CA MET A 96 -18.11 18.48 -20.13
C MET A 96 -18.33 17.09 -19.51
N ALA A 97 -19.58 16.70 -19.25
CA ALA A 97 -19.93 15.36 -18.78
C ALA A 97 -19.54 14.27 -19.80
N ARG A 98 -19.71 14.51 -21.11
CA ARG A 98 -19.34 13.56 -22.17
C ARG A 98 -17.82 13.40 -22.31
N ALA A 99 -17.07 14.50 -22.41
CA ALA A 99 -15.61 14.46 -22.51
C ALA A 99 -14.97 13.82 -21.26
N VAL A 100 -15.55 14.08 -20.10
CA VAL A 100 -15.18 13.44 -18.84
C VAL A 100 -15.53 11.94 -18.87
N SER A 101 -16.69 11.54 -19.39
CA SER A 101 -17.07 10.13 -19.49
C SER A 101 -16.10 9.30 -20.35
N GLU A 102 -15.72 9.80 -21.52
CA GLU A 102 -14.77 9.11 -22.41
C GLU A 102 -13.37 9.01 -21.77
N THR A 103 -12.93 10.06 -21.07
CA THR A 103 -11.65 10.06 -20.38
C THR A 103 -11.65 9.17 -19.13
N LEU A 104 -12.78 9.10 -18.42
CA LEU A 104 -12.97 8.18 -17.31
C LEU A 104 -12.98 6.74 -17.77
N GLU A 105 -13.55 6.44 -18.94
CA GLU A 105 -13.52 5.08 -19.51
C GLU A 105 -12.08 4.66 -19.86
N ALA A 106 -11.29 5.55 -20.45
CA ALA A 106 -9.87 5.30 -20.72
C ALA A 106 -9.03 5.12 -19.44
N ALA A 107 -9.34 5.88 -18.37
CA ALA A 107 -8.67 5.78 -17.08
C ALA A 107 -9.23 4.64 -16.18
N ALA A 108 -10.40 4.06 -16.52
CA ALA A 108 -11.12 3.14 -15.64
C ALA A 108 -10.33 1.86 -15.38
N GLU A 109 -9.76 1.27 -16.42
CA GLU A 109 -9.04 -0.01 -16.28
C GLU A 109 -7.70 0.16 -15.54
N PRO A 110 -6.84 1.15 -15.88
CA PRO A 110 -5.68 1.47 -15.07
C PRO A 110 -6.03 1.80 -13.60
N LEU A 111 -7.10 2.54 -13.35
CA LEU A 111 -7.55 2.84 -11.98
C LEU A 111 -8.01 1.58 -11.22
N ARG A 112 -8.71 0.66 -11.88
CA ARG A 112 -9.11 -0.63 -11.32
C ARG A 112 -7.87 -1.47 -10.97
N GLY A 113 -6.89 -1.51 -11.86
CA GLY A 113 -5.60 -2.17 -11.61
C GLY A 113 -4.85 -1.57 -10.42
N ALA A 114 -4.70 -0.24 -10.38
CA ALA A 114 -4.06 0.44 -9.26
C ALA A 114 -4.76 0.15 -7.92
N ARG A 115 -6.10 0.16 -7.89
CA ARG A 115 -6.90 -0.21 -6.70
C ARG A 115 -6.63 -1.65 -6.26
N HIS A 116 -6.63 -2.59 -7.18
CA HIS A 116 -6.35 -3.99 -6.90
C HIS A 116 -4.98 -4.14 -6.22
N GLU A 117 -3.96 -3.47 -6.75
CA GLU A 117 -2.61 -3.53 -6.23
C GLU A 117 -2.47 -2.89 -4.84
N VAL A 118 -3.19 -1.79 -4.54
CA VAL A 118 -3.21 -1.22 -3.17
C VAL A 118 -3.83 -2.20 -2.17
N ILE A 119 -4.92 -2.88 -2.55
CA ILE A 119 -5.56 -3.89 -1.68
C ILE A 119 -4.60 -5.06 -1.44
N ALA A 120 -3.93 -5.53 -2.48
CA ALA A 120 -2.95 -6.60 -2.37
C ALA A 120 -1.73 -6.19 -1.52
N TYR A 121 -1.23 -4.96 -1.69
CA TYR A 121 -0.18 -4.37 -0.88
C TYR A 121 -0.56 -4.35 0.61
N LEU A 122 -1.75 -3.83 0.95
CA LEU A 122 -2.27 -3.81 2.33
C LEU A 122 -2.42 -5.23 2.92
N ASN A 123 -2.82 -6.20 2.10
CA ASN A 123 -2.87 -7.61 2.51
C ASN A 123 -1.49 -8.14 2.91
N VAL A 124 -0.46 -7.88 2.10
CA VAL A 124 0.92 -8.27 2.43
C VAL A 124 1.40 -7.53 3.67
N LEU A 125 1.15 -6.23 3.78
CA LEU A 125 1.52 -5.40 4.91
C LEU A 125 0.92 -5.91 6.23
N GLY A 126 -0.36 -6.28 6.22
CA GLY A 126 -1.01 -6.88 7.37
C GLY A 126 -0.37 -8.20 7.80
N ARG A 127 -0.03 -9.09 6.85
CA ARG A 127 0.71 -10.33 7.15
C ARG A 127 2.08 -10.03 7.77
N TYR A 128 2.80 -9.06 7.19
CA TYR A 128 4.09 -8.62 7.68
C TYR A 128 4.00 -8.13 9.13
N TYR A 129 3.05 -7.25 9.43
CA TYR A 129 2.85 -6.74 10.78
C TYR A 129 2.63 -7.86 11.80
N TYR A 130 1.71 -8.79 11.53
CA TYR A 130 1.40 -9.86 12.49
C TYR A 130 2.56 -10.84 12.67
N PHE A 131 3.37 -11.04 11.63
CA PHE A 131 4.62 -11.77 11.71
C PHE A 131 5.66 -11.06 12.60
N ALA A 132 5.81 -9.75 12.43
CA ALA A 132 6.89 -8.97 13.06
C ALA A 132 6.54 -8.40 14.44
N ARG A 133 5.26 -8.25 14.81
CA ARG A 133 4.84 -7.55 16.04
C ARG A 133 5.48 -8.07 17.33
N GLY A 134 5.83 -9.36 17.39
CA GLY A 134 6.50 -9.96 18.55
C GLY A 134 7.96 -9.54 18.71
N LEU A 135 8.55 -8.91 17.69
CA LEU A 135 9.90 -8.36 17.68
C LEU A 135 9.95 -6.91 18.16
N GLN A 136 8.78 -6.31 18.47
CA GLN A 136 8.65 -4.89 18.84
C GLN A 136 9.39 -3.93 17.90
N PRO A 137 9.20 -4.04 16.57
CA PRO A 137 9.82 -3.10 15.64
C PRO A 137 9.27 -1.69 15.83
N ALA A 138 10.07 -0.69 15.45
CA ALA A 138 9.67 0.72 15.45
C ALA A 138 8.74 1.05 14.27
N PHE A 139 7.65 0.30 14.15
CA PHE A 139 6.62 0.58 13.15
C PHE A 139 5.85 1.84 13.52
N THR A 140 5.88 2.82 12.62
CA THR A 140 5.09 4.05 12.75
C THR A 140 4.02 4.03 11.66
N ARG A 141 4.43 4.10 10.39
CA ARG A 141 3.51 4.15 9.26
C ARG A 141 2.81 2.81 9.05
N VAL A 142 3.50 1.69 9.28
CA VAL A 142 2.88 0.36 9.18
C VAL A 142 1.68 0.22 10.12
N VAL A 143 1.82 0.67 11.38
CA VAL A 143 0.73 0.59 12.38
C VAL A 143 -0.40 1.54 12.02
N GLU A 144 -0.09 2.75 11.54
CA GLU A 144 -1.08 3.72 11.08
C GLU A 144 -1.94 3.17 9.93
N LEU A 145 -1.37 2.36 9.03
CA LEU A 145 -2.08 1.78 7.88
C LEU A 145 -2.89 0.52 8.21
N LEU A 146 -2.71 -0.10 9.40
CA LEU A 146 -3.45 -1.32 9.77
C LEU A 146 -4.97 -1.16 9.83
N PRO A 147 -5.54 -0.05 10.35
CA PRO A 147 -6.98 0.16 10.30
C PRO A 147 -7.54 0.14 8.87
N ILE A 148 -6.81 0.69 7.89
CA ILE A 148 -7.19 0.60 6.47
C ILE A 148 -7.24 -0.86 6.05
N ARG A 149 -6.16 -1.62 6.30
CA ARG A 149 -6.14 -3.06 6.02
C ARG A 149 -7.31 -3.78 6.67
N HIS A 150 -7.60 -3.52 7.95
CA HIS A 150 -8.70 -4.18 8.67
C HIS A 150 -10.07 -3.87 8.06
N LYS A 151 -10.26 -2.67 7.51
CA LYS A 151 -11.52 -2.29 6.84
C LYS A 151 -11.61 -2.80 5.40
N VAL A 152 -10.49 -2.77 4.66
CA VAL A 152 -10.44 -3.11 3.22
C VAL A 152 -10.33 -4.61 2.97
N THR A 153 -9.63 -5.35 3.83
CA THR A 153 -9.35 -6.78 3.60
C THR A 153 -10.26 -7.69 4.40
N ALA A 154 -10.94 -7.14 5.40
CA ALA A 154 -11.92 -7.88 6.16
C ALA A 154 -13.30 -7.47 5.67
N HIS A 155 -13.97 -8.39 4.99
CA HIS A 155 -15.43 -8.39 4.91
C HIS A 155 -16.09 -8.42 6.29
N ARG A 156 -15.33 -8.40 7.41
CA ARG A 156 -15.82 -8.52 8.78
C ARG A 156 -16.87 -7.49 9.16
N SER A 157 -16.95 -6.30 8.59
CA SER A 157 -18.09 -5.41 8.88
C SER A 157 -19.40 -5.87 8.24
N ILE A 158 -19.31 -6.65 7.16
CA ILE A 158 -20.44 -7.30 6.50
C ILE A 158 -20.68 -8.69 7.14
N ASP A 159 -19.63 -9.49 7.26
CA ASP A 159 -19.64 -10.88 7.72
C ASP A 159 -19.73 -11.04 9.25
N MET A 160 -19.25 -10.06 10.04
CA MET A 160 -19.18 -10.12 11.51
C MET A 160 -19.26 -8.72 12.16
N PRO A 161 -20.38 -8.00 11.96
CA PRO A 161 -20.56 -6.64 12.48
C PRO A 161 -20.37 -6.58 14.00
N LYS A 162 -19.70 -5.54 14.47
CA LYS A 162 -19.37 -5.24 15.88
C LYS A 162 -20.12 -4.00 16.39
N GLY A 163 -21.39 -3.87 16.01
CA GLY A 163 -22.26 -2.78 16.46
C GLY A 163 -22.18 -1.52 15.59
N GLU A 164 -21.59 -1.59 14.41
CA GLU A 164 -21.66 -0.51 13.42
C GLU A 164 -23.10 -0.29 12.95
N SER A 165 -23.50 0.96 12.75
CA SER A 165 -24.79 1.30 12.12
C SER A 165 -24.87 0.82 10.67
N ASP A 166 -26.08 0.57 10.15
CA ASP A 166 -26.28 0.16 8.76
C ASP A 166 -25.65 1.14 7.76
N ASN A 167 -25.79 2.46 8.00
CA ASN A 167 -25.13 3.48 7.18
C ASN A 167 -23.59 3.36 7.20
N LEU A 168 -23.00 3.04 8.34
CA LEU A 168 -21.55 2.86 8.44
C LEU A 168 -21.10 1.57 7.71
N ARG A 169 -21.91 0.52 7.72
CA ARG A 169 -21.67 -0.72 6.98
C ARG A 169 -21.79 -0.50 5.48
N ASP A 170 -22.77 0.28 5.02
CA ASP A 170 -22.92 0.67 3.61
C ASP A 170 -21.74 1.52 3.14
N ILE A 171 -21.29 2.50 3.94
CA ILE A 171 -20.09 3.30 3.65
C ILE A 171 -18.83 2.41 3.60
N GLN A 172 -18.73 1.38 4.43
CA GLN A 172 -17.60 0.45 4.42
C GLN A 172 -17.65 -0.54 3.25
N ALA A 173 -18.84 -1.02 2.88
CA ALA A 173 -19.05 -1.80 1.66
C ALA A 173 -18.73 -0.94 0.41
N MET A 174 -19.09 0.35 0.47
CA MET A 174 -18.66 1.34 -0.49
C MET A 174 -17.16 1.59 -0.41
N ALA A 175 -16.49 1.54 0.73
CA ALA A 175 -15.03 1.64 0.78
C ALA A 175 -14.31 0.46 0.07
N LEU A 176 -15.03 -0.62 -0.25
CA LEU A 176 -14.50 -1.76 -1.02
C LEU A 176 -14.78 -1.64 -2.53
N THR A 177 -15.93 -1.11 -2.94
CA THR A 177 -16.22 -0.78 -4.34
C THR A 177 -15.56 0.54 -4.78
N THR A 178 -15.41 1.41 -3.81
CA THR A 178 -14.90 2.78 -3.77
C THR A 178 -14.01 2.93 -2.53
N LEU A 179 -12.91 2.18 -2.50
CA LEU A 179 -11.63 2.83 -2.22
C LEU A 179 -11.54 3.86 -3.34
N ALA A 180 -12.22 4.99 -3.13
CA ALA A 180 -12.34 6.04 -4.10
C ALA A 180 -10.94 6.60 -4.12
N GLY A 181 -10.12 6.04 -5.00
CA GLY A 181 -8.83 6.60 -5.32
C GLY A 181 -9.12 8.04 -5.68
N HIS A 182 -8.87 8.92 -4.73
CA HIS A 182 -9.07 10.33 -4.87
C HIS A 182 -7.77 10.83 -5.48
N MET A 183 -7.91 11.53 -6.59
CA MET A 183 -6.78 12.20 -7.15
C MET A 183 -6.63 13.53 -6.43
N TYR A 184 -5.50 13.70 -5.77
CA TYR A 184 -5.14 14.96 -5.17
C TYR A 184 -4.14 15.66 -6.08
N SER A 185 -4.36 16.96 -6.30
CA SER A 185 -3.39 17.83 -6.94
C SER A 185 -2.63 18.57 -5.85
N PHE A 186 -1.31 18.48 -5.88
CA PHE A 186 -0.42 19.16 -4.96
C PHE A 186 0.27 20.36 -5.62
N PRO A 187 0.80 21.32 -4.82
CA PRO A 187 1.64 22.39 -5.35
C PRO A 187 2.75 21.83 -6.25
N GLY A 188 2.91 22.39 -7.44
CA GLY A 188 3.83 21.87 -8.46
C GLY A 188 3.18 20.97 -9.52
N GLY A 189 1.86 20.80 -9.51
CA GLY A 189 1.11 20.10 -10.56
C GLY A 189 1.19 18.57 -10.47
N ARG A 190 1.80 18.03 -9.41
CA ARG A 190 1.83 16.59 -9.17
C ARG A 190 0.45 16.10 -8.77
N ALA A 191 -0.05 15.11 -9.49
CA ALA A 191 -1.27 14.41 -9.16
C ALA A 191 -0.93 13.10 -8.46
N GLU A 192 -1.57 12.79 -7.34
CA GLU A 192 -1.34 11.56 -6.58
C GLU A 192 -2.65 10.81 -6.37
N LEU A 193 -2.60 9.49 -6.50
CA LEU A 193 -3.75 8.63 -6.27
C LEU A 193 -3.72 8.14 -4.83
N SER A 194 -4.51 8.81 -3.98
CA SER A 194 -4.61 8.49 -2.55
C SER A 194 -5.95 7.82 -2.24
N PHE A 195 -5.91 7.00 -1.21
CA PHE A 195 -6.98 6.12 -0.80
C PHE A 195 -7.30 6.39 0.66
N GLN A 196 -8.51 6.85 0.93
CA GLN A 196 -8.90 7.27 2.28
C GLN A 196 -9.90 6.31 2.89
N VAL A 197 -9.72 6.03 4.19
CA VAL A 197 -10.69 5.31 4.99
C VAL A 197 -10.99 6.12 6.23
N LYS A 198 -12.27 6.35 6.50
CA LYS A 198 -12.74 6.96 7.74
C LYS A 198 -12.51 6.00 8.90
N VAL A 199 -11.81 6.40 9.96
CA VAL A 199 -11.42 5.50 11.07
C VAL A 199 -12.17 5.78 12.38
N GLY A 200 -12.85 6.91 12.51
CA GLY A 200 -13.72 7.24 13.64
C GLY A 200 -15.09 7.77 13.23
N ASP A 201 -15.99 7.87 14.20
CA ASP A 201 -17.26 8.59 14.01
C ASP A 201 -16.99 10.08 13.79
N ALA A 202 -17.93 10.74 13.09
CA ALA A 202 -17.89 12.21 13.05
C ALA A 202 -18.05 12.72 14.50
N PRO A 203 -17.23 13.68 14.96
CA PRO A 203 -17.48 14.30 16.25
C PRO A 203 -18.89 14.92 16.24
N ALA A 204 -19.58 14.87 17.38
CA ALA A 204 -20.96 15.37 17.53
C ALA A 204 -21.14 16.84 17.09
N THR A 205 -20.03 17.58 16.97
CA THR A 205 -19.95 18.96 16.51
C THR A 205 -19.92 19.13 14.97
N GLY A 206 -20.16 18.06 14.19
CA GLY A 206 -20.32 18.17 12.74
C GLY A 206 -19.02 18.21 11.93
N GLY A 207 -17.94 17.59 12.42
CA GLY A 207 -16.69 17.44 11.67
C GLY A 207 -16.69 16.23 10.72
N PHE A 208 -15.80 16.22 9.72
CA PHE A 208 -15.72 15.12 8.74
C PHE A 208 -15.22 13.78 9.34
N GLY A 209 -14.76 13.77 10.60
CA GLY A 209 -14.17 12.60 11.28
C GLY A 209 -12.71 12.38 10.89
N ASP A 210 -12.02 11.49 11.61
CA ASP A 210 -10.63 11.16 11.32
C ASP A 210 -10.53 10.22 10.12
N PHE A 211 -9.71 10.60 9.13
CA PHE A 211 -9.37 9.78 7.98
C PHE A 211 -7.93 9.33 8.09
N ILE A 212 -7.69 8.08 7.72
CA ILE A 212 -6.34 7.60 7.40
C ILE A 212 -6.29 7.49 5.89
N ASP A 213 -5.27 8.07 5.29
CA ASP A 213 -5.01 7.96 3.86
C ASP A 213 -3.79 7.09 3.57
N ILE A 214 -3.78 6.43 2.42
CA ILE A 214 -2.62 5.74 1.87
C ILE A 214 -2.39 6.19 0.42
N CYS A 215 -1.15 6.54 0.12
CA CYS A 215 -0.68 6.93 -1.20
C CYS A 215 0.65 6.21 -1.41
N LEU A 216 0.65 5.18 -2.25
CA LEU A 216 1.84 4.34 -2.39
C LEU A 216 3.04 5.12 -2.96
N GLU A 217 2.81 6.20 -3.73
CA GLU A 217 3.88 7.08 -4.21
C GLU A 217 4.62 7.83 -3.10
N ARG A 218 4.04 7.93 -1.90
CA ARG A 218 4.65 8.56 -0.71
C ARG A 218 5.02 7.54 0.36
N ASP A 219 4.16 6.56 0.56
CA ASP A 219 4.21 5.65 1.70
C ASP A 219 5.13 4.46 1.47
N HIS A 220 5.34 4.05 0.21
CA HIS A 220 6.05 2.81 -0.10
C HIS A 220 7.46 2.78 0.49
N ASP A 221 8.26 3.82 0.29
CA ASP A 221 9.65 3.84 0.75
C ASP A 221 9.75 3.82 2.29
N VAL A 222 8.85 4.53 2.97
CA VAL A 222 8.79 4.56 4.44
C VAL A 222 8.39 3.18 4.99
N VAL A 223 7.32 2.59 4.44
CA VAL A 223 6.84 1.26 4.84
C VAL A 223 7.89 0.19 4.56
N SER A 224 8.51 0.21 3.38
CA SER A 224 9.54 -0.73 2.98
C SER A 224 10.80 -0.61 3.85
N ALA A 225 11.17 0.60 4.27
CA ALA A 225 12.27 0.83 5.21
C ALA A 225 11.95 0.31 6.62
N GLU A 226 10.74 0.55 7.13
CA GLU A 226 10.27 0.00 8.41
C GLU A 226 10.28 -1.54 8.41
N CYS A 227 9.80 -2.16 7.32
CA CYS A 227 9.88 -3.60 7.12
C CYS A 227 11.32 -4.10 6.98
N TYR A 228 12.20 -3.38 6.28
CA TYR A 228 13.62 -3.75 6.19
C TYR A 228 14.30 -3.76 7.56
N ALA A 229 14.01 -2.80 8.44
CA ALA A 229 14.58 -2.75 9.79
C ALA A 229 14.27 -4.00 10.63
N VAL A 230 13.13 -4.67 10.38
CA VAL A 230 12.80 -5.95 11.02
C VAL A 230 13.78 -7.06 10.63
N LEU A 231 14.20 -7.09 9.37
CA LEU A 231 15.22 -8.05 8.91
C LEU A 231 16.57 -7.80 9.57
N GLU A 232 16.93 -6.53 9.78
CA GLU A 232 18.15 -6.20 10.53
C GLU A 232 18.07 -6.72 11.97
N VAL A 233 16.91 -6.61 12.63
CA VAL A 233 16.71 -7.15 13.99
C VAL A 233 16.82 -8.67 14.01
N LEU A 234 16.25 -9.36 13.01
CA LEU A 234 16.33 -10.82 12.90
C LEU A 234 17.75 -11.34 12.60
N LEU A 235 18.64 -10.46 12.12
CA LEU A 235 20.02 -10.78 11.73
C LEU A 235 21.07 -10.07 12.62
N ARG A 236 20.67 -9.60 13.81
CA ARG A 236 21.57 -9.21 14.90
C ARG A 236 21.80 -10.38 15.84
#